data_AF-A0A8T5QHP5-F1
#
_entry.id   AF-A0A8T5QHP5-F1
#
_cell.length_a   1.000
_cell.length_b   1.000
_cell.length_c   1.000
_cell.angle_alpha   90.00
_cell.angle_beta   90.00
_cell.angle_gamma   90.00
#
_symmetry.space_group_name_H-M   'P 1'
#
loop_
_entity.id
_entity.type
_entity.pdbx_description
1 polymer ?
#
loop_
_entity_poly.entity_id
_entity_poly.type
_entity_poly.pdbx_seq_one_letter_code
_entity_poly.pdbx_strand_id
1 'polypeptide(L)'
;MDKGQIWVSAILYILVVTVVLVIVLNAGVPVLRDLQDKSVFTKQKNAFLSLNQQINDISEEGIGSQRVVPIEIEKGNLELKDGALKWNLRTDANILESGQQIELGNLYISSNADVSATSYANNYTLENTYMRIAFHKCEDQDTCAFNQSGLMMDNQPVFKDPESDSEIAAANQFQFDFGAGSSWNYSGYSTLEDSGSSLGAARVLYYINNTNSSYYTVVEFTLESNRDFLQVKIR
;
A
#
# COMPACT_ATOMS: atom_id res chain seq x y z
N MET A 1 8.78 -66.29 17.60
CA MET A 1 8.71 -64.94 17.01
C MET A 1 9.92 -64.77 16.13
N ASP A 2 9.71 -64.59 14.84
CA ASP A 2 10.81 -64.41 13.89
C ASP A 2 11.44 -63.04 14.10
N LYS A 3 12.77 -63.00 14.15
CA LYS A 3 13.55 -61.76 14.34
C LYS A 3 13.19 -60.70 13.28
N GLY A 4 12.75 -61.11 12.08
CA GLY A 4 12.28 -60.22 11.03
C GLY A 4 11.02 -59.42 11.39
N GLN A 5 10.07 -60.03 12.12
CA GLN A 5 8.84 -59.35 12.52
C GLN A 5 9.11 -58.20 13.50
N ILE A 6 10.10 -58.39 14.38
CA ILE A 6 10.53 -57.36 15.35
C ILE A 6 11.11 -56.15 14.61
N TRP A 7 11.99 -56.37 13.62
CA TRP A 7 12.58 -55.28 12.84
C TRP A 7 11.55 -54.49 12.02
N VAL A 8 10.58 -55.18 11.41
CA VAL A 8 9.50 -54.51 10.65
C VAL A 8 8.66 -53.63 11.58
N SER A 9 8.31 -54.13 12.77
CA SER A 9 7.55 -53.32 13.74
C SER A 9 8.31 -52.08 14.23
N ALA A 10 9.63 -52.19 14.43
CA ALA A 10 10.47 -51.07 14.85
C ALA A 10 10.54 -49.98 13.77
N ILE A 11 10.76 -50.38 12.51
CA ILE A 11 10.80 -49.43 11.37
C ILE A 11 9.45 -48.73 11.22
N LEU A 12 8.35 -49.48 11.32
CA LEU A 12 7.01 -48.91 11.20
C LEU A 12 6.71 -47.91 12.32
N TYR A 13 7.13 -48.21 13.56
CA TYR A 13 6.98 -47.27 14.68
C TYR A 13 7.77 -45.98 14.47
N ILE A 14 9.03 -46.08 14.04
CA ILE A 14 9.88 -44.91 13.74
C ILE A 14 9.22 -44.07 12.64
N LEU A 15 8.75 -44.70 11.56
CA LEU A 15 8.09 -44.01 10.46
C LEU A 15 6.85 -43.23 10.95
N VAL A 16 6.01 -43.85 11.77
CA VAL A 16 4.83 -43.19 12.34
C VAL A 16 5.23 -41.99 13.20
N VAL A 17 6.22 -42.13 14.09
CA VAL A 17 6.70 -41.03 14.94
C VAL A 17 7.26 -39.89 14.10
N THR A 18 8.06 -40.18 13.06
CA THR A 18 8.59 -39.16 12.15
C THR A 18 7.47 -38.44 11.41
N VAL A 19 6.47 -39.15 10.90
CA VAL A 19 5.32 -38.53 10.21
C VAL A 19 4.54 -37.62 11.16
N VAL A 20 4.28 -38.05 12.39
CA VAL A 20 3.60 -37.21 13.40
C VAL A 20 4.42 -35.95 13.70
N LEU A 21 5.73 -36.06 13.89
CA LEU A 21 6.60 -34.91 14.12
C LEU A 21 6.58 -33.92 12.95
N VAL A 22 6.61 -34.42 11.70
CA VAL A 22 6.54 -33.56 10.50
C VAL A 22 5.21 -32.82 10.43
N ILE A 23 4.10 -33.48 10.74
CA ILE A 23 2.77 -32.85 10.78
C ILE A 23 2.73 -31.75 11.84
N VAL A 24 3.19 -32.05 13.06
CA VAL A 24 3.23 -31.08 14.17
C VAL A 24 4.11 -29.89 13.85
N LEU A 25 5.28 -30.10 13.24
CA LEU A 25 6.18 -29.02 12.88
C LEU A 25 5.57 -28.13 11.78
N ASN A 26 5.02 -28.74 10.73
CA ASN A 26 4.42 -27.99 9.62
C ASN A 26 3.17 -27.21 10.05
N ALA A 27 2.36 -27.74 10.97
CA ALA A 27 1.19 -27.04 11.48
C ALA A 27 1.53 -26.03 12.60
N GLY A 28 2.51 -26.34 13.45
CA GLY A 28 2.85 -25.55 14.63
C GLY A 28 3.74 -24.35 14.35
N VAL A 29 4.70 -24.47 13.42
CA VAL A 29 5.64 -23.39 13.10
C VAL A 29 4.94 -22.13 12.58
N PRO A 30 3.95 -22.18 11.66
CA PRO A 30 3.23 -20.98 11.20
C PRO A 30 2.51 -20.26 12.34
N VAL A 31 1.87 -20.99 13.26
CA VAL A 31 1.17 -20.41 14.42
C VAL A 31 2.16 -19.71 15.37
N LEU A 32 3.30 -20.35 15.64
CA LEU A 32 4.34 -19.74 16.47
C LEU A 32 4.91 -18.47 15.84
N ARG A 33 5.11 -18.45 14.52
CA ARG A 33 5.56 -17.27 13.78
C ARG A 33 4.54 -16.13 13.83
N ASP A 34 3.26 -16.42 13.64
CA ASP A 34 2.17 -15.43 13.77
C ASP A 34 2.13 -14.79 15.17
N LEU A 35 2.26 -15.61 16.22
CA LEU A 35 2.32 -15.13 17.61
C LEU A 35 3.58 -14.30 17.88
N GLN A 36 4.73 -14.71 17.37
CA GLN A 36 5.97 -13.97 17.50
C GLN A 36 5.85 -12.59 16.82
N ASP A 37 5.34 -12.54 15.60
CA ASP A 37 5.21 -11.30 14.83
C ASP A 37 4.20 -10.34 15.48
N LYS A 38 3.07 -10.83 15.99
CA LYS A 38 2.12 -10.04 16.79
C LYS A 38 2.76 -9.50 18.07
N SER A 39 3.62 -10.29 18.72
CA SER A 39 4.35 -9.86 19.92
C SER A 39 5.33 -8.74 19.59
N VAL A 40 6.14 -8.90 18.53
CA VAL A 40 7.07 -7.88 18.06
C VAL A 40 6.34 -6.59 17.69
N PHE A 41 5.24 -6.68 16.95
CA PHE A 41 4.41 -5.53 16.62
C PHE A 41 3.86 -4.83 17.86
N THR A 42 3.35 -5.57 18.83
CA THR A 42 2.81 -4.98 20.06
C THR A 42 3.89 -4.27 20.85
N LYS A 43 5.08 -4.88 20.99
CA LYS A 43 6.23 -4.26 21.66
C LYS A 43 6.62 -2.96 20.96
N GLN A 44 6.77 -3.00 19.63
CA GLN A 44 7.20 -1.84 18.86
C GLN A 44 6.16 -0.72 18.91
N LYS A 45 4.87 -1.04 18.74
CA LYS A 45 3.77 -0.09 18.92
C LYS A 45 3.87 0.63 20.28
N ASN A 46 4.07 -0.12 21.36
CA ASN A 46 4.19 0.44 22.70
C ASN A 46 5.45 1.31 22.85
N ALA A 47 6.56 0.92 22.22
CA ALA A 47 7.78 1.74 22.19
C ALA A 47 7.55 3.08 21.47
N PHE A 48 6.85 3.08 20.32
CA PHE A 48 6.48 4.30 19.61
C PHE A 48 5.49 5.18 20.39
N LEU A 49 4.52 4.59 21.10
CA LEU A 49 3.63 5.34 21.98
C LEU A 49 4.40 6.00 23.13
N SER A 50 5.34 5.27 23.74
CA SER A 50 6.21 5.83 24.78
C SER A 50 7.11 6.95 24.24
N LEU A 51 7.65 6.78 23.03
CA LEU A 51 8.44 7.82 22.36
C LEU A 51 7.59 9.08 22.12
N ASN A 52 6.37 8.93 21.60
CA ASN A 52 5.46 10.06 21.38
C ASN A 52 5.16 10.81 22.69
N GLN A 53 4.96 10.07 23.79
CA GLN A 53 4.74 10.65 25.10
C GLN A 53 5.97 11.45 25.59
N GLN A 54 7.17 10.91 25.40
CA GLN A 54 8.42 11.60 25.74
C GLN A 54 8.67 12.85 24.87
N ILE A 55 8.30 12.81 23.58
CA ILE A 55 8.35 13.99 22.70
C ILE A 55 7.44 15.10 23.23
N ASN A 56 6.22 14.74 23.64
CA ASN A 56 5.28 15.70 24.21
C ASN A 56 5.83 16.30 25.52
N ASP A 57 6.35 15.48 26.44
CA ASP A 57 6.95 15.97 27.69
C ASP A 57 8.10 16.97 27.42
N ILE A 58 8.99 16.66 26.48
CA ILE A 58 10.13 17.53 26.12
C ILE A 58 9.63 18.85 25.50
N SER A 59 8.55 18.80 24.72
CA SER A 59 7.96 20.01 24.13
C SER A 59 7.38 20.95 25.19
N GLU A 60 6.91 20.40 26.32
CA GLU A 60 6.38 21.17 27.44
C GLU A 60 7.48 21.76 28.34
N GLU A 61 8.67 21.16 28.40
CA GLU A 61 9.81 21.67 29.19
C GLU A 61 10.46 22.94 28.60
N GLY A 62 10.30 23.17 27.30
CA GLY A 62 10.79 24.37 26.61
C GLY A 62 12.05 24.16 25.76
N ILE A 63 12.50 25.23 25.12
CA ILE A 63 13.59 25.21 24.12
C ILE A 63 14.91 24.82 24.79
N GLY A 64 15.56 23.78 24.26
CA GLY A 64 16.87 23.32 24.71
C GLY A 64 16.84 22.03 25.54
N SER A 65 15.65 21.56 25.95
CA SER A 65 15.50 20.22 26.55
C SER A 65 15.83 19.13 25.54
N GLN A 66 16.59 18.13 25.99
CA GLN A 66 16.98 16.96 25.22
C GLN A 66 16.87 15.71 26.10
N ARG A 67 16.40 14.59 25.53
CA ARG A 67 16.45 13.27 26.17
C ARG A 67 16.93 12.22 25.19
N VAL A 68 17.60 11.20 25.70
CA VAL A 68 18.01 10.02 24.92
C VAL A 68 17.00 8.92 25.19
N VAL A 69 16.29 8.49 24.14
CA VAL A 69 15.30 7.42 24.22
C VAL A 69 15.87 6.18 23.51
N PRO A 70 16.20 5.10 24.24
CA PRO A 70 16.63 3.88 23.60
C PRO A 70 15.42 3.19 22.94
N ILE A 71 15.52 2.92 21.64
CA ILE A 71 14.53 2.15 20.89
C ILE A 71 15.22 0.87 20.41
N GLU A 72 14.68 -0.27 20.82
CA GLU A 72 15.14 -1.58 20.39
C GLU A 72 14.21 -2.11 19.29
N ILE A 73 14.77 -2.46 18.14
CA ILE A 73 14.03 -3.01 17.00
C ILE A 73 14.38 -4.49 16.85
N GLU A 74 13.46 -5.38 17.23
CA GLU A 74 13.66 -6.84 17.11
C GLU A 74 13.51 -7.34 15.66
N LYS A 75 12.58 -6.75 14.89
CA LYS A 75 12.27 -7.12 13.49
C LYS A 75 11.79 -5.92 12.69
N GLY A 76 12.08 -5.92 11.39
CA GLY A 76 11.67 -4.87 10.46
C GLY A 76 12.77 -3.86 10.18
N ASN A 77 12.44 -2.79 9.48
CA ASN A 77 13.35 -1.69 9.17
C ASN A 77 12.82 -0.40 9.78
N LEU A 78 13.71 0.37 10.41
CA LEU A 78 13.42 1.68 10.98
C LEU A 78 14.12 2.74 10.13
N GLU A 79 13.36 3.69 9.62
CA GLU A 79 13.83 4.77 8.77
C GLU A 79 13.40 6.11 9.36
N LEU A 80 14.30 7.10 9.32
CA LEU A 80 13.96 8.49 9.61
C LEU A 80 13.93 9.25 8.29
N LYS A 81 12.75 9.70 7.88
CA LYS A 81 12.55 10.41 6.62
C LYS A 81 11.56 11.56 6.81
N ASP A 82 11.90 12.73 6.29
CA ASP A 82 11.05 13.93 6.31
C ASP A 82 10.57 14.33 7.72
N GLY A 83 11.41 14.14 8.74
CA GLY A 83 11.07 14.43 10.13
C GLY A 83 10.11 13.42 10.78
N ALA A 84 9.76 12.35 10.09
CA ALA A 84 8.97 11.24 10.60
C ALA A 84 9.84 9.99 10.83
N LEU A 85 9.52 9.24 11.88
CA LEU A 85 10.12 7.95 12.17
C LEU A 85 9.20 6.85 11.66
N LYS A 86 9.58 6.18 10.57
CA LYS A 86 8.80 5.09 9.92
C LYS A 86 9.40 3.75 10.30
N TRP A 87 8.56 2.84 10.78
CA TRP A 87 8.95 1.45 11.01
C TRP A 87 8.10 0.52 10.14
N ASN A 88 8.78 -0.30 9.34
CA ASN A 88 8.18 -1.22 8.40
C ASN A 88 8.39 -2.66 8.88
N LEU A 89 7.28 -3.39 9.10
CA LEU A 89 7.29 -4.81 9.44
C LEU A 89 6.67 -5.62 8.30
N ARG A 90 7.46 -6.51 7.70
CA ARG A 90 6.94 -7.55 6.79
C ARG A 90 6.58 -8.79 7.59
N THR A 91 5.31 -9.19 7.52
CA THR A 91 4.78 -10.33 8.27
C THR A 91 3.58 -10.95 7.54
N ASP A 92 3.41 -12.27 7.72
CA ASP A 92 2.22 -13.01 7.29
C ASP A 92 1.13 -12.99 8.37
N ALA A 93 1.42 -12.40 9.54
CA ALA A 93 0.50 -12.30 10.65
C ALA A 93 -0.64 -11.32 10.34
N ASN A 94 -1.88 -11.75 10.59
CA ASN A 94 -3.03 -10.85 10.48
C ASN A 94 -3.10 -9.94 11.71
N ILE A 95 -2.44 -8.78 11.62
CA ILE A 95 -2.40 -7.75 12.67
C ILE A 95 -3.50 -6.70 12.44
N LEU A 96 -3.65 -6.29 11.19
CA LEU A 96 -4.54 -5.24 10.70
C LEU A 96 -5.07 -5.71 9.34
N GLU A 97 -6.35 -5.46 9.06
CA GLU A 97 -6.88 -5.78 7.74
C GLU A 97 -6.16 -4.95 6.67
N SER A 98 -6.02 -5.51 5.47
CA SER A 98 -5.31 -4.86 4.37
C SER A 98 -5.95 -3.53 4.03
N GLY A 99 -5.15 -2.47 3.90
CA GLY A 99 -5.60 -1.12 3.58
C GLY A 99 -6.22 -0.37 4.76
N GLN A 100 -6.25 -0.94 5.97
CA GLN A 100 -6.66 -0.21 7.17
C GLN A 100 -5.54 0.66 7.72
N GLN A 101 -5.95 1.81 8.25
CA GLN A 101 -5.13 2.70 9.04
C GLN A 101 -5.79 2.92 10.41
N ILE A 102 -4.98 2.86 11.46
CA ILE A 102 -5.36 3.21 12.82
C ILE A 102 -4.52 4.40 13.25
N GLU A 103 -5.19 5.42 13.81
CA GLU A 103 -4.55 6.63 14.31
C GLU A 103 -4.57 6.63 15.84
N LEU A 104 -3.40 6.80 16.44
CA LEU A 104 -3.20 6.83 17.89
C LEU A 104 -2.39 8.09 18.27
N GLY A 105 -3.06 9.25 18.26
CA GLY A 105 -2.38 10.53 18.42
C GLY A 105 -1.49 10.82 17.20
N ASN A 106 -0.19 11.02 17.42
CA ASN A 106 0.79 11.23 16.34
C ASN A 106 1.35 9.92 15.75
N LEU A 107 0.85 8.76 16.20
CA LEU A 107 1.24 7.46 15.67
C LEU A 107 0.20 6.99 14.66
N TYR A 108 0.64 6.81 13.41
CA TYR A 108 -0.15 6.24 12.34
C TYR A 108 0.31 4.81 12.09
N ILE A 109 -0.61 3.85 12.19
CA ILE A 109 -0.33 2.45 11.92
C ILE A 109 -1.17 2.04 10.74
N SER A 110 -0.51 1.62 9.66
CA SER A 110 -1.19 1.26 8.43
C SER A 110 -0.69 -0.08 7.92
N SER A 111 -1.62 -0.87 7.36
CA SER A 111 -1.35 -2.20 6.82
C SER A 111 -1.49 -2.16 5.31
N ASN A 112 -0.46 -2.58 4.60
CA ASN A 112 -0.41 -2.47 3.14
C ASN A 112 -0.82 -1.05 2.73
N ALA A 113 -0.02 -0.06 3.11
CA ALA A 113 -0.34 1.34 2.90
C ALA A 113 0.90 2.05 2.42
N ASP A 114 1.25 1.72 1.18
CA ASP A 114 2.44 2.23 0.49
C ASP A 114 2.03 2.97 -0.79
N VAL A 115 0.86 3.63 -0.73
CA VAL A 115 0.38 4.52 -1.80
C VAL A 115 0.54 5.97 -1.37
N SER A 116 1.02 6.81 -2.27
CA SER A 116 1.01 8.26 -2.17
C SER A 116 0.21 8.87 -3.31
N ALA A 117 -0.52 9.93 -2.99
CA ALA A 117 -1.36 10.68 -3.90
C ALA A 117 -1.05 12.16 -3.75
N THR A 118 -0.60 12.82 -4.81
CA THR A 118 -0.20 14.22 -4.78
C THR A 118 -0.92 15.00 -5.87
N SER A 119 -1.45 16.17 -5.50
CA SER A 119 -2.07 17.12 -6.42
C SER A 119 -1.09 18.22 -6.76
N TYR A 120 -0.73 18.32 -8.04
CA TYR A 120 0.06 19.41 -8.58
C TYR A 120 -0.84 20.41 -9.33
N ALA A 121 -0.25 21.43 -9.93
CA ALA A 121 -0.98 22.44 -10.70
C ALA A 121 -1.76 21.82 -11.87
N ASN A 122 -1.12 20.91 -12.63
CA ASN A 122 -1.66 20.39 -13.90
C ASN A 122 -1.94 18.89 -13.90
N ASN A 123 -1.60 18.16 -12.82
CA ASN A 123 -1.81 16.72 -12.74
C ASN A 123 -2.02 16.22 -11.30
N TYR A 124 -2.59 15.02 -11.21
CA TYR A 124 -2.62 14.19 -10.00
C TYR A 124 -1.64 13.05 -10.18
N THR A 125 -0.73 12.84 -9.24
CA THR A 125 0.19 11.69 -9.26
C THR A 125 -0.24 10.67 -8.22
N LEU A 126 -0.50 9.45 -8.67
CA LEU A 126 -0.68 8.28 -7.82
C LEU A 126 0.57 7.41 -7.92
N GLU A 127 1.07 6.98 -6.77
CA GLU A 127 2.35 6.28 -6.70
C GLU A 127 2.31 5.21 -5.61
N ASN A 128 2.83 4.03 -5.90
CA ASN A 128 3.08 3.00 -4.90
C ASN A 128 4.47 2.39 -5.07
N THR A 129 4.77 1.29 -4.37
CA THR A 129 6.05 0.57 -4.45
C THR A 129 6.40 0.11 -5.88
N TYR A 130 5.40 -0.22 -6.69
CA TYR A 130 5.57 -0.87 -7.99
C TYR A 130 5.36 0.06 -9.18
N MET A 131 4.59 1.14 -9.01
CA MET A 131 4.26 2.02 -10.12
C MET A 131 3.98 3.46 -9.71
N ARG A 132 4.25 4.40 -10.61
CA ARG A 132 3.87 5.81 -10.54
C ARG A 132 3.13 6.19 -11.81
N ILE A 133 1.98 6.82 -11.63
CA ILE A 133 1.10 7.27 -12.71
C ILE A 133 0.74 8.73 -12.42
N ALA A 134 0.80 9.57 -13.44
CA ALA A 134 0.23 10.91 -13.39
C ALA A 134 -0.99 11.03 -14.32
N PHE A 135 -1.98 11.77 -13.86
CA PHE A 135 -3.29 11.98 -14.46
C PHE A 135 -3.46 13.45 -14.73
N HIS A 136 -3.84 13.85 -15.94
CA HIS A 136 -4.08 15.25 -16.23
C HIS A 136 -5.22 15.81 -15.37
N LYS A 137 -4.98 16.97 -14.76
CA LYS A 137 -5.92 17.61 -13.86
C LYS A 137 -6.81 18.60 -14.61
N CYS A 138 -8.11 18.39 -14.47
CA CYS A 138 -9.16 19.23 -15.03
C CYS A 138 -10.05 19.78 -13.92
N GLU A 139 -9.86 21.06 -13.56
CA GLU A 139 -10.64 21.68 -12.46
C GLU A 139 -11.96 22.30 -12.93
N ASP A 140 -12.05 22.69 -14.19
CA ASP A 140 -13.19 23.42 -14.74
C ASP A 140 -14.00 22.56 -15.71
N GLN A 141 -15.28 22.41 -15.37
CA GLN A 141 -16.28 21.59 -16.04
C GLN A 141 -16.50 21.98 -17.50
N ASP A 142 -16.32 23.26 -17.84
CA ASP A 142 -16.65 23.79 -19.17
C ASP A 142 -15.42 23.91 -20.08
N THR A 143 -14.20 23.99 -19.52
CA THR A 143 -12.97 24.20 -20.29
C THR A 143 -12.13 22.94 -20.49
N CYS A 144 -12.28 21.92 -19.66
CA CYS A 144 -11.63 20.65 -19.90
C CYS A 144 -12.39 19.85 -20.97
N ALA A 145 -11.92 19.99 -22.21
CA ALA A 145 -12.36 19.18 -23.32
C ALA A 145 -11.65 17.81 -23.26
N PHE A 146 -12.41 16.75 -23.03
CA PHE A 146 -11.92 15.39 -23.26
C PHE A 146 -12.01 15.12 -24.75
N ASN A 147 -10.97 15.50 -25.50
CA ASN A 147 -10.93 15.28 -26.93
C ASN A 147 -10.71 13.78 -27.26
N GLN A 148 -10.77 13.42 -28.55
CA GLN A 148 -10.56 12.04 -29.06
C GLN A 148 -9.20 11.42 -28.66
N SER A 149 -8.30 12.22 -28.09
CA SER A 149 -7.02 11.76 -27.56
C SER A 149 -7.12 11.27 -26.09
N GLY A 150 -8.35 10.99 -25.62
CA GLY A 150 -8.62 10.23 -24.40
C GLY A 150 -8.36 10.98 -23.10
N LEU A 151 -8.66 10.31 -21.98
CA LEU A 151 -8.20 10.76 -20.66
C LEU A 151 -6.68 10.68 -20.64
N MET A 152 -6.03 11.84 -20.72
CA MET A 152 -4.57 11.89 -20.77
C MET A 152 -4.02 11.56 -19.39
N MET A 153 -3.39 10.39 -19.28
CA MET A 153 -2.35 10.21 -18.28
C MET A 153 -1.23 11.19 -18.65
N ASP A 154 -0.99 12.15 -17.77
CA ASP A 154 0.03 13.16 -17.98
C ASP A 154 1.38 12.49 -17.71
N ASN A 155 2.13 12.19 -18.77
CA ASN A 155 3.34 11.35 -18.80
C ASN A 155 3.13 9.83 -18.83
N GLN A 156 4.24 9.15 -19.11
CA GLN A 156 4.34 7.70 -19.15
C GLN A 156 4.14 7.11 -17.76
N PRO A 157 3.34 6.03 -17.61
CA PRO A 157 3.40 5.20 -16.42
C PRO A 157 4.85 4.77 -16.18
N VAL A 158 5.30 4.89 -14.94
CA VAL A 158 6.63 4.45 -14.51
C VAL A 158 6.45 3.20 -13.68
N PHE A 159 7.04 2.09 -14.12
CA PHE A 159 7.13 0.86 -13.34
C PHE A 159 8.42 0.88 -12.54
N LYS A 160 8.37 0.42 -11.30
CA LYS A 160 9.49 0.42 -10.39
C LYS A 160 9.82 -0.99 -9.97
N ASP A 161 11.12 -1.27 -9.88
CA ASP A 161 11.61 -2.47 -9.25
C ASP A 161 11.94 -2.17 -7.79
N PRO A 162 11.18 -2.74 -6.82
CA PRO A 162 11.41 -2.50 -5.40
C PRO A 162 12.74 -3.05 -4.90
N GLU A 163 13.43 -3.92 -5.65
CA GLU A 163 14.71 -4.51 -5.24
C GLU A 163 15.93 -3.74 -5.76
N SER A 164 15.81 -3.00 -6.86
CA SER A 164 16.95 -2.38 -7.55
C SER A 164 16.91 -0.85 -7.62
N ASP A 165 15.92 -0.21 -7.00
CA ASP A 165 15.61 1.23 -7.14
C ASP A 165 15.50 1.67 -8.62
N SER A 166 15.33 0.73 -9.55
CA SER A 166 15.27 1.02 -10.97
C SER A 166 13.85 1.39 -11.37
N GLU A 167 13.74 2.42 -12.21
CA GLU A 167 12.49 2.90 -12.76
C GLU A 167 12.49 2.70 -14.29
N ILE A 168 11.45 2.05 -14.81
CA ILE A 168 11.24 1.85 -16.24
C ILE A 168 9.98 2.62 -16.64
N ALA A 169 10.17 3.73 -17.36
CA ALA A 169 9.06 4.42 -18.00
C ALA A 169 8.49 3.58 -19.15
N ALA A 170 7.17 3.51 -19.26
CA ALA A 170 6.52 2.93 -20.42
C ALA A 170 6.98 3.65 -21.70
N ALA A 171 7.16 2.90 -22.78
CA ALA A 171 7.67 3.45 -24.04
C ALA A 171 6.69 4.42 -24.72
N ASN A 172 5.39 4.28 -24.47
CA ASN A 172 4.32 5.02 -25.16
C ASN A 172 3.23 5.45 -24.19
N GLN A 173 2.68 6.65 -24.42
CA GLN A 173 1.67 7.24 -23.54
C GLN A 173 0.47 6.30 -23.49
N PHE A 174 0.00 6.01 -22.28
CA PHE A 174 -1.23 5.27 -22.11
C PHE A 174 -2.39 6.24 -22.30
N GLN A 175 -3.31 5.87 -23.20
CA GLN A 175 -4.50 6.64 -23.48
C GLN A 175 -5.73 5.76 -23.22
N PHE A 176 -6.69 6.29 -22.47
CA PHE A 176 -8.00 5.67 -22.33
C PHE A 176 -8.99 6.36 -23.27
N ASP A 177 -9.44 5.64 -24.30
CA ASP A 177 -10.42 6.12 -25.29
C ASP A 177 -11.82 5.55 -24.98
N PHE A 178 -12.84 6.39 -25.09
CA PHE A 178 -14.25 6.01 -24.92
C PHE A 178 -14.91 5.60 -26.25
N GLY A 179 -14.15 5.50 -27.33
CA GLY A 179 -14.61 4.98 -28.62
C GLY A 179 -15.57 5.92 -29.35
N ALA A 180 -15.41 7.22 -29.15
CA ALA A 180 -16.31 8.21 -29.71
C ALA A 180 -16.02 8.47 -31.18
N GLY A 181 -17.07 8.42 -32.02
CA GLY A 181 -16.99 8.90 -33.41
C GLY A 181 -16.58 10.39 -33.46
N SER A 182 -16.06 10.83 -34.62
CA SER A 182 -15.33 12.09 -34.79
C SER A 182 -16.07 13.42 -34.49
N SER A 183 -17.28 13.38 -33.92
CA SER A 183 -18.17 14.52 -33.73
C SER A 183 -18.62 14.77 -32.29
N TRP A 184 -18.12 14.01 -31.30
CA TRP A 184 -18.59 14.12 -29.92
C TRP A 184 -17.61 14.97 -29.11
N ASN A 185 -18.10 16.10 -28.59
CA ASN A 185 -17.38 16.93 -27.64
C ASN A 185 -17.79 16.51 -26.24
N TYR A 186 -16.86 15.95 -25.49
CA TYR A 186 -17.05 15.67 -24.07
C TYR A 186 -16.40 16.78 -23.27
N SER A 187 -17.08 17.23 -22.23
CA SER A 187 -16.53 18.17 -21.24
C SER A 187 -16.63 17.58 -19.86
N GLY A 188 -15.96 18.16 -18.88
CA GLY A 188 -16.16 17.79 -17.49
C GLY A 188 -14.94 18.10 -16.64
N TYR A 189 -14.77 17.39 -15.54
CA TYR A 189 -13.73 17.71 -14.56
C TYR A 189 -13.22 16.45 -13.90
N SER A 190 -12.12 16.59 -13.17
CA SER A 190 -11.46 15.52 -12.43
C SER A 190 -11.29 15.92 -10.98
N THR A 191 -11.34 14.95 -10.08
CA THR A 191 -11.02 15.14 -8.67
C THR A 191 -10.11 14.03 -8.16
N LEU A 192 -9.29 14.38 -7.18
CA LEU A 192 -8.51 13.43 -6.39
C LEU A 192 -9.27 13.21 -5.07
N GLU A 193 -9.66 11.96 -4.78
CA GLU A 193 -10.47 11.64 -3.59
C GLU A 193 -9.66 11.81 -2.31
N ASP A 194 -8.46 11.22 -2.28
CA ASP A 194 -7.55 11.22 -1.15
C ASP A 194 -6.17 11.75 -1.58
N SER A 195 -5.53 12.56 -0.73
CA SER A 195 -4.19 13.09 -0.95
C SER A 195 -3.31 12.87 0.28
N GLY A 196 -2.01 12.63 0.07
CA GLY A 196 -1.05 12.36 1.13
C GLY A 196 -0.17 11.16 0.83
N SER A 197 0.50 10.66 1.85
CA SER A 197 1.36 9.47 1.81
C SER A 197 0.82 8.38 2.72
N SER A 198 1.26 7.13 2.52
CA SER A 198 0.87 5.98 3.34
C SER A 198 -0.63 5.67 3.28
N LEU A 199 -1.24 5.87 2.12
CA LEU A 199 -2.63 5.50 1.85
C LEU A 199 -2.72 4.01 1.54
N GLY A 200 -3.84 3.37 1.92
CA GLY A 200 -4.16 2.01 1.50
C GLY A 200 -4.52 1.91 0.01
N ALA A 201 -5.12 2.97 -0.52
CA ALA A 201 -5.39 3.16 -1.94
C ALA A 201 -5.52 4.65 -2.24
N ALA A 202 -5.34 5.03 -3.50
CA ALA A 202 -5.62 6.37 -3.98
C ALA A 202 -6.50 6.32 -5.23
N ARG A 203 -7.41 7.30 -5.36
CA ARG A 203 -8.39 7.33 -6.45
C ARG A 203 -8.46 8.68 -7.14
N VAL A 204 -8.44 8.65 -8.46
CA VAL A 204 -8.74 9.79 -9.33
C VAL A 204 -10.06 9.53 -10.03
N LEU A 205 -10.98 10.48 -9.92
CA LEU A 205 -12.30 10.41 -10.54
C LEU A 205 -12.37 11.42 -11.68
N TYR A 206 -12.85 10.99 -12.83
CA TYR A 206 -13.21 11.86 -13.95
C TYR A 206 -14.71 11.84 -14.15
N TYR A 207 -15.30 13.02 -14.10
CA TYR A 207 -16.71 13.26 -14.36
C TYR A 207 -16.85 13.76 -15.79
N ILE A 208 -17.31 12.89 -16.68
CA ILE A 208 -17.41 13.16 -18.11
C ILE A 208 -18.87 13.45 -18.46
N ASN A 209 -19.12 14.66 -18.93
CA ASN A 209 -20.38 15.10 -19.49
C ASN A 209 -20.37 14.93 -21.01
N ASN A 210 -21.48 14.43 -21.53
CA ASN A 210 -21.76 14.43 -22.96
C ASN A 210 -22.86 15.45 -23.21
N THR A 211 -22.62 16.39 -24.14
CA THR A 211 -23.56 17.47 -24.48
C THR A 211 -24.98 16.99 -24.83
N ASN A 212 -25.14 15.72 -25.20
CA ASN A 212 -26.43 15.13 -25.55
C ASN A 212 -27.14 14.40 -24.39
N SER A 213 -26.53 14.32 -23.20
CA SER A 213 -27.09 13.65 -22.03
C SER A 213 -26.98 14.50 -20.77
N SER A 214 -28.02 14.49 -19.93
CA SER A 214 -28.00 15.18 -18.63
C SER A 214 -27.24 14.42 -17.53
N TYR A 215 -26.52 13.35 -17.87
CA TYR A 215 -25.84 12.47 -16.92
C TYR A 215 -24.33 12.50 -17.14
N TYR A 216 -23.60 12.47 -16.03
CA TYR A 216 -22.16 12.27 -16.03
C TYR A 216 -21.85 10.78 -16.07
N THR A 217 -20.93 10.40 -16.95
CA THR A 217 -20.20 9.13 -16.82
C THR A 217 -19.05 9.35 -15.87
N VAL A 218 -18.93 8.52 -14.83
CA VAL A 218 -17.83 8.63 -13.87
C VAL A 218 -16.82 7.53 -14.12
N VAL A 219 -15.57 7.94 -14.34
CA VAL A 219 -14.45 7.03 -14.58
C VAL A 219 -13.50 7.14 -13.41
N GLU A 220 -13.40 6.07 -12.65
CA GLU A 220 -12.63 5.97 -11.42
C GLU A 220 -11.37 5.15 -11.69
N PHE A 221 -10.21 5.76 -11.46
CA PHE A 221 -8.91 5.11 -11.48
C PHE A 221 -8.42 4.90 -10.06
N THR A 222 -8.17 3.65 -9.69
CA THR A 222 -7.77 3.26 -8.33
C THR A 222 -6.42 2.58 -8.37
N LEU A 223 -5.46 3.14 -7.62
CA LEU A 223 -4.18 2.52 -7.33
C LEU A 223 -4.20 2.03 -5.88
N GLU A 224 -4.24 0.72 -5.68
CA GLU A 224 -4.12 0.13 -4.34
C GLU A 224 -2.65 -0.09 -3.96
N SER A 225 -2.42 -0.23 -2.66
CA SER A 225 -1.15 -0.72 -2.16
C SER A 225 -0.89 -2.15 -2.64
N ASN A 226 0.38 -2.50 -2.78
CA ASN A 226 0.82 -3.84 -3.17
C ASN A 226 0.32 -4.36 -4.53
N ARG A 227 -0.18 -3.49 -5.40
CA ARG A 227 -0.57 -3.85 -6.77
C ARG A 227 0.36 -3.22 -7.79
N ASP A 228 0.69 -4.00 -8.80
CA ASP A 228 1.45 -3.59 -9.98
C ASP A 228 0.54 -3.18 -11.15
N PHE A 229 -0.75 -2.99 -10.89
CA PHE A 229 -1.75 -2.57 -11.87
C PHE A 229 -2.71 -1.51 -11.32
N LEU A 230 -3.20 -0.68 -12.24
CA LEU A 230 -4.25 0.30 -11.99
C LEU A 230 -5.63 -0.33 -12.26
N GLN A 231 -6.59 -0.12 -11.37
CA GLN A 231 -7.97 -0.51 -11.60
C GLN A 231 -8.77 0.63 -12.23
N VAL A 232 -9.62 0.30 -13.20
CA VAL A 232 -10.52 1.27 -13.84
C VAL A 232 -11.96 0.82 -13.66
N LYS A 233 -12.82 1.70 -13.17
CA LYS A 233 -14.25 1.45 -13.01
C LYS A 233 -15.06 2.57 -13.68
N ILE A 234 -16.01 2.19 -14.52
CA ILE A 234 -16.92 3.11 -15.20
C ILE A 234 -18.31 2.97 -14.57
N ARG A 235 -18.94 4.08 -14.22
CA ARG A 235 -20.26 4.15 -13.61
C ARG A 235 -21.17 5.12 -14.36
#